data_AF-A0AAD6YP91-F1
#
_entry.id   AF-A0AAD6YP91-F1
#
_cell.length_a   1.000
_cell.length_b   1.000
_cell.length_c   1.000
_cell.angle_alpha   90.00
_cell.angle_beta   90.00
_cell.angle_gamma   90.00
#
_symmetry.space_group_name_H-M   'P 1'
#
loop_
_entity.id
_entity.type
_entity.pdbx_description
1 polymer ?
#
loop_
_entity_poly.entity_id
_entity_poly.type
_entity_poly.pdbx_seq_one_letter_code
_entity_poly.pdbx_strand_id
1 'polypeptide(L)'
;MVLVASRPNQPPHLRRTDPAVSFIELGPPSDAVEPFKQLVMRSQVSDLRLYCTVPTWSPSSDHCLDLHDLHQLRSKFLVFIHDLVQALRSSDIAASYVLVPSNSSRCIMCAGGCSDLASAVEILQKACLDDIRQHNVLLADVGCPCLILT
;
A
#
# COMPACT_ATOMS: atom_id res chain seq x y z
N MET A 1 42.51 -2.86 -31.57
CA MET A 1 41.36 -3.69 -31.17
C MET A 1 41.35 -3.70 -29.65
N VAL A 2 40.36 -3.04 -29.04
CA VAL A 2 40.36 -2.64 -27.62
C VAL A 2 39.94 -3.82 -26.72
N LEU A 3 40.66 -3.97 -25.59
CA LEU A 3 40.45 -4.96 -24.53
C LEU A 3 39.03 -4.92 -23.93
N VAL A 4 38.49 -6.09 -23.59
CA VAL A 4 37.53 -6.23 -22.47
C VAL A 4 38.04 -7.35 -21.56
N ALA A 5 38.43 -6.96 -20.35
CA ALA A 5 38.88 -7.85 -19.29
C ALA A 5 37.66 -8.52 -18.61
N SER A 6 37.68 -9.85 -18.55
CA SER A 6 36.73 -10.66 -17.81
C SER A 6 36.91 -10.45 -16.30
N ARG A 7 35.84 -10.09 -15.58
CA ARG A 7 35.82 -10.10 -14.11
C ARG A 7 35.43 -11.49 -13.59
N PRO A 8 36.03 -11.98 -12.49
CA PRO A 8 35.73 -13.30 -11.93
C PRO A 8 34.51 -13.26 -10.98
N ASN A 9 33.81 -14.39 -10.96
CA ASN A 9 32.79 -14.88 -10.02
C ASN A 9 32.48 -14.03 -8.78
N GLN A 10 31.24 -13.56 -8.70
CA GLN A 10 30.60 -13.10 -7.48
C GLN A 10 29.75 -14.27 -6.91
N PRO A 11 29.79 -14.55 -5.60
CA PRO A 11 29.07 -15.67 -5.00
C PRO A 11 27.54 -15.51 -5.15
N PRO A 12 26.75 -16.60 -5.06
CA PRO A 12 25.30 -16.49 -5.08
C PRO A 12 24.90 -15.61 -3.90
N HIS A 13 24.44 -14.41 -4.23
CA HIS A 13 23.90 -13.49 -3.26
C HIS A 13 22.84 -14.25 -2.45
N LEU A 14 23.09 -14.40 -1.15
CA LEU A 14 22.02 -14.58 -0.18
C LEU A 14 21.07 -13.40 -0.43
N ARG A 15 20.02 -13.61 -1.24
CA ARG A 15 18.90 -12.68 -1.32
C ARG A 15 18.23 -12.77 0.04
N ARG A 16 18.68 -11.90 0.92
CA ARG A 16 17.98 -11.56 2.14
C ARG A 16 16.82 -10.67 1.70
N THR A 17 15.75 -11.30 1.23
CA THR A 17 14.47 -10.63 0.99
C THR A 17 13.80 -10.43 2.34
N ASP A 18 13.97 -9.21 2.85
CA ASP A 18 13.02 -8.39 3.62
C ASP A 18 12.42 -8.94 4.94
N PRO A 19 12.08 -8.04 5.91
CA PRO A 19 11.25 -8.44 7.03
C PRO A 19 9.93 -8.98 6.46
N ALA A 20 9.55 -10.20 6.84
CA ALA A 20 8.33 -10.84 6.36
C ALA A 20 7.10 -10.04 6.85
N VAL A 21 6.70 -9.02 6.09
CA VAL A 21 5.45 -8.30 6.30
C VAL A 21 4.33 -9.28 6.04
N SER A 22 3.50 -9.53 7.04
CA SER A 22 2.30 -10.34 6.89
C SER A 22 1.20 -9.51 6.26
N PHE A 23 0.50 -10.11 5.30
CA PHE A 23 -0.66 -9.52 4.66
C PHE A 23 -1.90 -10.33 5.02
N ILE A 24 -3.00 -9.63 5.33
CA ILE A 24 -4.32 -10.20 5.56
C ILE A 24 -5.23 -9.68 4.45
N GLU A 25 -5.75 -10.58 3.62
CA GLU A 25 -6.72 -10.22 2.58
C GLU A 25 -8.08 -9.91 3.21
N LEU A 26 -8.59 -8.70 2.98
CA LEU A 26 -9.90 -8.24 3.46
C LEU A 26 -11.01 -8.38 2.42
N GLY A 27 -10.68 -8.82 1.20
CA GLY A 27 -11.61 -8.90 0.08
C GLY A 27 -11.78 -7.56 -0.63
N PRO A 28 -12.94 -7.30 -1.26
CA PRO A 28 -13.15 -6.08 -2.04
C PRO A 28 -13.23 -4.83 -1.15
N PRO A 29 -13.08 -3.62 -1.71
CA PRO A 29 -13.05 -2.36 -0.95
C PRO A 29 -14.25 -2.15 -0.03
N SER A 30 -15.45 -2.52 -0.46
CA SER A 30 -16.68 -2.41 0.34
C SER A 30 -16.60 -3.20 1.65
N ASP A 31 -15.95 -4.35 1.62
CA ASP A 31 -15.92 -5.31 2.71
C ASP A 31 -14.78 -5.00 3.67
N ALA A 32 -13.75 -4.31 3.19
CA ALA A 32 -12.56 -3.93 3.95
C ALA A 32 -12.75 -2.71 4.86
N VAL A 33 -13.80 -1.91 4.66
CA VAL A 33 -14.07 -0.71 5.46
C VAL A 33 -14.30 -1.05 6.93
N GLU A 34 -15.20 -2.00 7.21
CA GLU A 34 -15.61 -2.33 8.57
C GLU A 34 -14.49 -2.99 9.39
N PRO A 35 -13.72 -3.97 8.87
CA PRO A 35 -12.56 -4.53 9.57
C PRO A 35 -11.53 -3.47 9.97
N PHE A 36 -11.22 -2.53 9.07
CA PHE A 36 -10.26 -1.47 9.38
C PHE A 36 -10.81 -0.48 10.41
N LYS A 37 -12.07 -0.09 10.29
CA LYS A 37 -12.74 0.76 11.28
C LYS A 37 -12.68 0.14 12.68
N GLN A 38 -12.99 -1.16 12.80
CA GLN A 38 -12.90 -1.87 14.07
C GLN A 38 -11.48 -1.89 14.64
N LEU A 39 -10.47 -2.01 13.78
CA LEU A 39 -9.06 -1.95 14.19
C LEU A 39 -8.72 -0.58 14.78
N VAL A 40 -9.09 0.51 14.09
CA VAL A 40 -8.86 1.89 14.58
C VAL A 40 -9.58 2.13 15.91
N MET A 41 -10.82 1.69 16.04
CA MET A 41 -11.59 1.83 17.28
C MET A 41 -10.94 1.11 18.47
N ARG A 42 -10.36 -0.08 18.25
CA ARG A 42 -9.62 -0.83 19.28
C ARG A 42 -8.35 -0.12 19.72
N SER A 43 -7.72 0.64 18.83
CA SER A 43 -6.54 1.44 19.13
C SER A 43 -6.85 2.72 19.94
N GLN A 44 -8.13 3.01 20.24
CA GLN A 44 -8.58 4.18 21.00
C GLN A 44 -8.12 5.53 20.41
N VAL A 45 -7.93 5.58 19.09
CA VAL A 45 -7.53 6.79 18.38
C VAL A 45 -8.76 7.68 18.15
N SER A 46 -8.73 8.91 18.67
CA SER A 46 -9.80 9.91 18.50
C SER A 46 -9.62 10.79 17.27
N ASP A 47 -8.39 10.94 16.77
CA ASP A 47 -8.04 11.70 15.56
C ASP A 47 -7.13 10.85 14.67
N LEU A 48 -7.56 10.61 13.44
CA LEU A 48 -6.85 9.77 12.48
C LEU A 48 -6.62 10.56 11.20
N ARG A 49 -5.34 10.73 10.83
CA ARG A 49 -4.95 11.28 9.54
C ARG A 49 -4.34 10.22 8.64
N LEU A 50 -5.09 9.78 7.64
CA LEU A 50 -4.64 8.78 6.67
C LEU A 50 -3.65 9.39 5.66
N TYR A 51 -2.58 8.66 5.37
CA TYR A 51 -1.66 9.00 4.30
C TYR A 51 -1.85 8.05 3.14
N CYS A 52 -2.29 8.59 2.00
CA CYS A 52 -2.69 7.78 0.86
C CYS A 52 -1.79 8.07 -0.34
N THR A 53 -1.09 7.06 -0.83
CA THR A 53 -0.29 7.16 -2.04
C THR A 53 -1.15 6.89 -3.27
N VAL A 54 -1.18 7.84 -4.21
CA VAL A 54 -1.91 7.72 -5.47
C VAL A 54 -0.92 7.47 -6.60
N PRO A 55 -1.04 6.37 -7.34
CA PRO A 55 -0.09 6.03 -8.37
C PRO A 55 -0.22 7.03 -9.53
N THR A 56 0.88 7.66 -9.91
CA THR A 56 0.96 8.65 -10.99
C THR A 56 1.54 8.05 -12.27
N TRP A 57 2.33 7.00 -12.13
CA TRP A 57 2.96 6.27 -13.21
C TRP A 57 3.16 4.82 -12.78
N SER A 58 3.22 3.90 -13.74
CA SER A 58 3.66 2.52 -13.52
C SER A 58 4.95 2.27 -14.29
N PRO A 59 6.06 1.85 -13.64
CA PRO A 59 7.21 1.34 -14.37
C PRO A 59 6.82 0.05 -15.10
N SER A 60 7.38 -0.20 -16.28
CA SER A 60 7.04 -1.37 -17.10
C SER A 60 7.29 -2.73 -16.42
N SER A 61 8.01 -2.74 -15.30
CA SER A 61 8.28 -3.92 -14.47
C SER A 61 7.19 -4.23 -13.44
N ASP A 62 6.40 -3.23 -13.03
CA ASP A 62 5.36 -3.40 -12.03
C ASP A 62 4.07 -3.74 -12.77
N HIS A 63 3.73 -5.03 -12.81
CA HIS A 63 2.43 -5.60 -13.21
C HIS A 63 1.80 -4.84 -14.38
N CYS A 64 1.89 -5.33 -15.62
CA CYS A 64 1.45 -4.68 -16.88
C CYS A 64 0.05 -4.01 -16.87
N LEU A 65 -0.12 -2.93 -16.10
CA LEU A 65 -1.30 -2.08 -16.05
C LEU A 65 -1.12 -1.07 -17.17
N ASP A 66 -2.08 -1.02 -18.08
CA ASP A 66 -2.13 0.07 -19.02
C ASP A 66 -2.62 1.36 -18.31
N LEU A 67 -2.66 2.47 -19.06
CA LEU A 67 -3.14 3.74 -18.51
C LEU A 67 -4.62 3.69 -18.11
N HIS A 68 -5.41 2.80 -18.70
CA HIS A 68 -6.81 2.63 -18.39
C HIS A 68 -6.98 1.94 -17.02
N ASP A 69 -6.27 0.83 -16.80
CA ASP A 69 -6.27 0.10 -15.55
C ASP A 69 -5.75 0.98 -14.41
N LEU A 70 -4.68 1.74 -14.65
CA LEU A 70 -4.15 2.70 -13.68
C LEU A 70 -5.21 3.76 -13.31
N HIS A 71 -5.94 4.28 -14.29
CA HIS A 71 -7.02 5.24 -14.05
C HIS A 71 -8.18 4.62 -13.26
N GLN A 72 -8.57 3.38 -13.59
CA GLN A 72 -9.60 2.66 -12.84
C GLN A 72 -9.18 2.41 -11.39
N LEU A 73 -7.94 1.96 -11.16
CA LEU A 73 -7.39 1.71 -9.82
C LEU A 73 -7.42 2.99 -8.98
N ARG A 74 -6.94 4.12 -9.54
CA ARG A 74 -6.99 5.43 -8.88
C ARG A 74 -8.42 5.83 -8.51
N SER A 75 -9.37 5.62 -9.43
CA SER A 75 -10.77 5.98 -9.21
C SER A 75 -11.38 5.13 -8.09
N LYS A 76 -11.17 3.82 -8.11
CA LYS A 76 -11.60 2.89 -7.05
C LYS A 76 -10.97 3.24 -5.70
N PHE A 77 -9.69 3.59 -5.69
CA PHE A 77 -8.99 3.97 -4.47
C PHE A 77 -9.55 5.24 -3.84
N LEU A 78 -9.86 6.27 -4.63
CA LEU A 78 -10.45 7.51 -4.12
C LEU A 78 -11.85 7.29 -3.54
N VAL A 79 -12.68 6.45 -4.17
CA VAL A 79 -13.99 6.06 -3.63
C VAL A 79 -13.80 5.31 -2.31
N PHE A 80 -12.87 4.35 -2.27
CA PHE A 80 -12.57 3.61 -1.04
C PHE A 80 -12.10 4.49 0.11
N ILE A 81 -11.20 5.45 -0.14
CA ILE A 81 -10.76 6.43 0.88
C ILE A 81 -11.96 7.22 1.40
N HIS A 82 -12.83 7.68 0.51
CA HIS A 82 -14.01 8.46 0.88
C HIS A 82 -14.93 7.64 1.79
N ASP A 83 -15.28 6.42 1.39
CA ASP A 83 -16.18 5.54 2.14
C ASP A 83 -15.60 5.18 3.51
N LEU A 84 -14.30 4.90 3.57
CA LEU A 84 -13.61 4.61 4.81
C LEU A 84 -13.63 5.80 5.77
N VAL A 85 -13.28 6.99 5.28
CA VAL A 85 -13.27 8.23 6.09
C VAL A 85 -14.68 8.56 6.57
N GLN A 86 -15.70 8.37 5.73
CA GLN A 86 -17.09 8.56 6.11
C GLN A 86 -17.52 7.58 7.21
N ALA A 87 -17.15 6.30 7.10
CA ALA A 87 -17.45 5.29 8.10
C ALA A 87 -16.73 5.54 9.45
N LEU A 88 -15.50 6.05 9.41
CA LEU A 88 -14.77 6.45 10.62
C LEU A 88 -15.44 7.65 11.29
N ARG A 89 -15.82 8.68 10.52
CA ARG A 89 -16.50 9.88 11.03
C ARG A 89 -17.87 9.56 11.63
N SER A 90 -18.63 8.64 11.04
CA SER A 90 -19.91 8.21 11.61
C SER A 90 -19.75 7.44 12.92
N SER A 91 -18.53 7.02 13.25
CA SER A 91 -18.15 6.37 14.51
C SER A 91 -17.46 7.34 15.49
N ASP A 92 -17.64 8.64 15.31
CA ASP A 92 -17.10 9.73 16.16
C ASP A 92 -15.56 9.82 16.17
N ILE A 93 -14.90 9.30 15.13
CA ILE A 93 -13.46 9.47 14.92
C ILE A 93 -13.24 10.69 14.02
N ALA A 94 -12.43 11.64 14.47
CA ALA A 94 -12.02 12.77 13.65
C ALA A 94 -11.07 12.28 12.55
N ALA A 95 -11.62 11.85 11.41
CA ALA A 95 -10.83 11.29 10.31
C ALA A 95 -10.55 12.32 9.21
N SER A 96 -9.30 12.39 8.77
CA SER A 96 -8.83 13.19 7.63
C SER A 96 -7.85 12.36 6.77
N TYR A 97 -7.54 12.84 5.56
CA TYR A 97 -6.58 12.17 4.68
C TYR A 97 -5.70 13.15 3.91
N VAL A 98 -4.55 12.66 3.44
CA VAL A 98 -3.64 13.36 2.53
C VAL A 98 -3.36 12.45 1.34
N LEU A 99 -3.45 13.01 0.13
CA LEU A 99 -3.06 12.33 -1.09
C LEU A 99 -1.63 12.72 -1.46
N VAL A 100 -0.78 11.74 -1.74
CA VAL A 100 0.59 11.96 -2.19
C VAL A 100 0.84 11.18 -3.48
N PRO A 101 1.45 11.80 -4.51
CA PRO A 101 1.80 11.08 -5.72
C PRO A 101 2.83 9.98 -5.45
N SER A 102 2.68 8.85 -6.14
CA SER A 102 3.60 7.71 -6.09
C SER A 102 4.02 7.31 -7.50
N ASN A 103 5.25 6.82 -7.62
CA ASN A 103 5.83 6.24 -8.83
C ASN A 103 5.67 4.71 -8.90
N SER A 104 4.97 4.10 -7.94
CA SER A 104 4.56 2.69 -7.96
C SER A 104 3.14 2.57 -8.49
N SER A 105 2.79 1.43 -9.07
CA SER A 105 1.42 1.09 -9.48
C SER A 105 0.46 0.74 -8.32
N ARG A 106 0.95 0.70 -7.08
CA ARG A 106 0.16 0.34 -5.91
C ARG A 106 -0.47 1.56 -5.23
N CYS A 107 -1.70 1.38 -4.76
CA CYS A 107 -2.38 2.34 -3.88
C CYS A 107 -2.23 1.91 -2.43
N ILE A 108 -1.59 2.73 -1.60
CA ILE A 108 -1.28 2.41 -0.20
C ILE A 108 -1.89 3.49 0.69
N MET A 109 -2.47 3.08 1.80
CA MET A 109 -3.06 3.96 2.80
C MET A 109 -2.56 3.58 4.18
N CYS A 110 -1.84 4.47 4.84
CA CYS A 110 -1.30 4.26 6.18
C CYS A 110 -2.09 5.08 7.21
N ALA A 111 -2.37 4.50 8.37
CA ALA A 111 -2.88 5.24 9.52
C ALA A 111 -1.84 6.26 10.01
N GLY A 112 -2.32 7.46 10.39
CA GLY A 112 -1.49 8.51 10.97
C GLY A 112 -0.89 8.07 12.30
N GLY A 113 0.33 8.54 12.59
CA GLY A 113 1.09 8.13 13.79
C GLY A 113 2.22 7.12 13.51
N CYS A 114 2.39 6.70 12.25
CA CYS A 114 3.56 5.92 11.84
C CYS A 114 4.84 6.75 12.04
N SER A 115 5.76 6.28 12.89
CA SER A 115 7.01 6.98 13.19
C SER A 115 7.93 7.11 11.96
N ASP A 116 7.84 6.16 11.03
CA ASP A 116 8.57 6.17 9.77
C ASP A 116 7.68 5.75 8.59
N LEU A 117 6.82 6.69 8.21
CA LEU A 117 5.88 6.54 7.10
C LEU A 117 6.59 6.30 5.76
N ALA A 118 7.76 6.90 5.54
CA ALA A 118 8.50 6.77 4.29
C ALA A 118 9.01 5.33 4.13
N SER A 119 9.63 4.78 5.18
CA SER A 119 10.08 3.38 5.18
C SER A 119 8.90 2.41 5.08
N ALA A 120 7.79 2.67 5.79
CA ALA A 120 6.57 1.85 5.69
C ALA A 120 6.06 1.78 4.24
N VAL A 121 5.93 2.92 3.57
CA VAL A 121 5.51 2.99 2.17
C VAL A 121 6.51 2.27 1.26
N GLU A 122 7.81 2.47 1.45
CA GLU A 122 8.84 1.81 0.63
C GLU A 122 8.81 0.29 0.77
N ILE A 123 8.63 -0.23 1.99
CA ILE A 123 8.47 -1.67 2.26
C ILE A 123 7.24 -2.21 1.53
N LEU A 124 6.09 -1.54 1.66
CA LEU A 124 4.83 -2.00 1.05
C LEU A 124 4.85 -1.86 -0.49
N GLN A 125 5.57 -0.88 -1.03
CA GLN A 125 5.80 -0.73 -2.47
C GLN A 125 6.70 -1.82 -3.03
N LYS A 126 7.63 -2.36 -2.25
CA LYS A 126 8.55 -3.43 -2.68
C LYS A 126 8.02 -4.83 -2.39
N ALA A 127 6.96 -4.95 -1.60
CA ALA A 127 6.37 -6.23 -1.27
C ALA A 127 5.94 -7.01 -2.53
N CYS A 128 6.31 -8.29 -2.56
CA CYS A 128 5.87 -9.24 -3.58
C CYS A 128 4.45 -9.69 -3.24
N LEU A 129 3.49 -9.42 -4.12
CA LEU A 129 2.06 -9.68 -3.91
C LEU A 129 1.52 -10.66 -4.97
N ASP A 130 2.36 -11.59 -5.42
CA ASP A 130 2.17 -12.36 -6.66
C ASP A 130 0.95 -13.31 -6.65
N ASP A 131 0.45 -13.69 -5.47
CA ASP A 131 -0.70 -14.60 -5.31
C ASP A 131 -2.03 -13.88 -5.03
N ILE A 132 -2.05 -12.54 -5.12
CA ILE A 132 -3.18 -11.74 -4.64
C ILE A 132 -4.13 -11.40 -5.77
N ARG A 133 -5.44 -11.55 -5.50
CA ARG A 133 -6.48 -11.19 -6.44
C ARG A 133 -6.46 -9.68 -6.70
N GLN A 134 -6.49 -9.31 -7.97
CA GLN A 134 -6.69 -7.92 -8.37
C GLN A 134 -7.99 -7.38 -7.78
N HIS A 135 -8.01 -6.11 -7.42
CA HIS A 135 -9.14 -5.36 -6.84
C HIS A 135 -9.48 -5.70 -5.38
N ASN A 136 -8.59 -6.37 -4.66
CA ASN A 136 -8.78 -6.64 -3.24
C ASN A 136 -7.96 -5.69 -2.38
N VAL A 137 -8.42 -5.52 -1.14
CA VAL A 137 -7.75 -4.76 -0.11
C VAL A 137 -6.99 -5.70 0.78
N LEU A 138 -5.73 -5.36 1.04
CA LEU A 138 -4.85 -6.05 1.96
C LEU A 138 -4.61 -5.18 3.18
N LEU A 139 -4.64 -5.79 4.36
CA LEU A 139 -4.15 -5.19 5.58
C LEU A 139 -2.72 -5.69 5.86
N ALA A 140 -1.81 -4.76 6.09
CA ALA A 140 -0.47 -5.01 6.57
C ALA A 140 -0.18 -4.22 7.84
N ASP A 141 0.69 -4.75 8.67
CA ASP A 141 1.24 -4.04 9.82
C ASP A 141 2.77 -3.91 9.65
N VAL A 142 3.23 -2.68 9.41
CA VAL A 142 4.65 -2.32 9.27
C VAL A 142 5.08 -1.37 10.40
N GLY A 143 4.50 -1.54 11.59
CA GLY A 143 4.60 -0.61 12.72
C GLY A 143 3.44 0.37 12.79
N CYS A 144 2.56 0.34 11.79
CA CYS A 144 1.26 1.00 11.76
C CYS A 144 0.33 0.22 10.81
N PRO A 145 -1.00 0.20 11.07
CA PRO A 145 -1.94 -0.48 10.19
C PRO A 145 -2.03 0.24 8.84
N CYS A 146 -1.79 -0.51 7.77
CA CYS A 146 -1.75 -0.02 6.40
C CYS A 146 -2.66 -0.87 5.51
N LEU A 147 -3.36 -0.22 4.59
CA LEU A 147 -4.18 -0.85 3.58
C LEU A 147 -3.52 -0.71 2.21
N ILE A 148 -3.52 -1.79 1.43
CA ILE A 148 -3.06 -1.79 0.02
C ILE A 148 -4.24 -2.19 -0.84
N LEU A 149 -4.52 -1.43 -1.90
CA LEU A 149 -5.45 -1.83 -2.95
C LEU A 149 -4.65 -2.37 -4.14
N THR A 150 -4.89 -3.63 -4.50
CA THR A 150 -4.27 -4.35 -5.63
C THR A 150 -5.15 -4.38 -6.87
#